data_AF-A0A1Q7F2H2-F1
#
_entry.id   AF-A0A1Q7F2H2-F1
#
_cell.length_a   1.000
_cell.length_b   1.000
_cell.length_c   1.000
_cell.angle_alpha   90.00
_cell.angle_beta   90.00
_cell.angle_gamma   90.00
#
_symmetry.space_group_name_H-M   'P 1'
#
loop_
_entity.id
_entity.type
_entity.pdbx_description
1 polymer ?
#
loop_
_entity_poly.entity_id
_entity_poly.type
_entity_poly.pdbx_seq_one_letter_code
_entity_poly.pdbx_strand_id
1 'polypeptide(L)' 'MIKRANTARQISDLMLDIYRRLDESTAAVRKTCTSEEAAAYQKAIGRVIYPIIFDVLEPLYVEHPALKPPKWQS' A
#
# COMPACT_ATOMS: atom_id res chain seq x y z
N MET A 1 1.79 -3.58 17.76
CA MET A 1 0.71 -3.33 16.79
C MET A 1 -0.51 -2.69 17.47
N ILE A 2 -1.39 -2.00 16.74
CA ILE A 2 -2.59 -1.31 17.22
C ILE A 2 -3.64 -2.31 17.73
N LYS A 3 -4.01 -2.26 19.02
CA LYS A 3 -4.97 -3.21 19.61
C LYS A 3 -6.45 -2.82 19.44
N ARG A 4 -6.76 -1.52 19.33
CA ARG A 4 -8.17 -1.05 19.25
C ARG A 4 -8.71 -1.27 17.83
N ALA A 5 -9.75 -2.10 17.70
CA ALA A 5 -10.31 -2.51 16.41
C ALA A 5 -10.73 -1.33 15.51
N ASN A 6 -11.42 -0.32 16.06
CA ASN A 6 -11.86 0.84 15.27
C ASN A 6 -10.67 1.65 14.73
N THR A 7 -9.65 1.86 15.57
CA THR A 7 -8.41 2.54 15.14
C THR A 7 -7.66 1.70 14.11
N ALA A 8 -7.58 0.38 14.31
CA ALA A 8 -6.93 -0.52 13.35
C ALA A 8 -7.61 -0.49 11.98
N ARG A 9 -8.95 -0.53 11.94
CA ARG A 9 -9.73 -0.38 10.70
C ARG A 9 -9.42 0.95 10.01
N GLN A 10 -9.49 2.05 10.74
CA GLN A 10 -9.20 3.38 10.18
C GLN A 10 -7.79 3.46 9.59
N ILE A 11 -6.78 2.92 10.26
CA ILE A 11 -5.40 2.92 9.74
C ILE A 11 -5.26 1.99 8.53
N SER A 12 -5.92 0.84 8.52
CA SER A 12 -5.96 -0.05 7.36
C SER A 12 -6.54 0.66 6.14
N ASP A 13 -7.68 1.33 6.29
CA ASP A 13 -8.34 2.07 5.21
C ASP A 13 -7.45 3.20 4.67
N LEU A 14 -6.80 3.98 5.56
CA LEU A 14 -5.87 5.04 5.17
C LEU A 14 -4.65 4.50 4.42
N MET A 15 -4.06 3.40 4.87
CA MET A 15 -2.89 2.79 4.21
C MET A 15 -3.25 2.22 2.84
N LEU A 16 -4.45 1.64 2.69
CA LEU A 16 -4.96 1.16 1.41
C LEU A 16 -5.24 2.33 0.44
N ASP A 17 -5.76 3.46 0.93
CA ASP A 17 -5.94 4.66 0.11
C ASP A 17 -4.60 5.22 -0.37
N ILE A 18 -3.60 5.30 0.52
CA ILE A 18 -2.25 5.73 0.15
C ILE A 18 -1.66 4.80 -0.92
N TYR A 19 -1.76 3.48 -0.73
CA TYR A 19 -1.32 2.50 -1.72
C TYR A 19 -1.99 2.73 -3.08
N ARG A 20 -3.31 2.92 -3.11
CA ARG A 20 -4.07 3.21 -4.35
C ARG A 20 -3.55 4.48 -5.04
N ARG A 21 -3.32 5.55 -4.27
CA ARG A 21 -2.83 6.83 -4.82
C ARG A 21 -1.40 6.74 -5.38
N LEU A 22 -0.55 5.89 -4.78
CA LEU A 22 0.79 5.61 -5.29
C LEU A 22 0.77 4.77 -6.58
N ASP A 23 -0.19 3.84 -6.71
CA ASP A 23 -0.40 3.12 -7.96
C ASP A 23 -0.90 4.05 -9.08
N GLU A 24 -1.86 4.93 -8.75
CA GLU A 24 -2.34 5.98 -9.66
C GLU A 24 -1.23 6.92 -10.12
N SER A 25 -0.33 7.33 -9.20
CA SER A 25 0.80 8.18 -9.57
C SER A 25 1.76 7.47 -10.52
N THR A 26 1.99 6.17 -10.31
CA THR A 26 2.81 5.35 -11.21
C THR A 26 2.14 5.17 -12.59
N ALA A 27 0.81 5.01 -12.62
CA ALA A 27 0.04 4.96 -13.86
C ALA A 27 0.11 6.29 -14.64
N ALA A 28 0.07 7.42 -13.94
CA ALA A 28 0.21 8.74 -14.56
C ALA A 28 1.57 8.90 -15.25
N VAL A 29 2.67 8.58 -14.56
CA VAL A 29 4.03 8.64 -15.14
C VAL A 29 4.16 7.71 -16.34
N ARG A 30 3.66 6.46 -16.24
CA ARG A 30 3.66 5.52 -17.38
C ARG A 30 2.91 6.03 -18.61
N LYS A 31 1.91 6.88 -18.43
CA LYS A 31 1.10 7.42 -19.53
C LYS A 31 1.78 8.58 -20.25
N THR A 32 2.59 9.38 -19.56
CA THR A 32 3.11 10.66 -20.08
C THR A 32 4.61 10.69 -20.32
N CYS A 33 5.37 9.81 -19.67
CA CYS A 33 6.82 9.82 -19.64
C CYS A 33 7.40 8.65 -20.45
N THR A 34 8.71 8.66 -20.66
CA THR A 34 9.40 7.54 -21.32
C THR A 34 9.38 6.29 -20.44
N SER A 35 9.61 5.12 -21.05
CA SER A 35 9.73 3.85 -20.31
C SER A 35 10.84 3.88 -19.26
N GLU A 36 11.93 4.62 -19.50
CA GLU A 36 13.07 4.75 -18.58
C GLU A 36 12.70 5.60 -17.37
N GLU A 37 12.02 6.74 -17.58
CA GLU A 37 11.49 7.58 -16.52
C GLU A 37 10.45 6.83 -15.67
N ALA A 38 9.54 6.10 -16.33
CA ALA A 38 8.53 5.28 -15.66
C ALA A 38 9.16 4.16 -14.81
N ALA A 39 10.18 3.47 -15.33
CA ALA A 39 10.90 2.44 -14.58
C ALA A 39 11.66 3.03 -13.37
N ALA A 40 12.31 4.18 -13.54
CA ALA A 40 12.99 4.87 -12.45
C ALA A 40 11.99 5.31 -11.36
N TYR A 41 10.85 5.87 -11.74
CA TYR A 41 9.79 6.26 -10.82
C TYR A 41 9.18 5.06 -10.09
N GLN A 42 8.85 3.99 -10.81
CA GLN A 42 8.32 2.76 -10.20
C GLN A 42 9.28 2.16 -9.18
N LYS A 43 10.59 2.17 -9.46
CA LYS A 43 11.62 1.73 -8.50
C LYS A 43 11.64 2.60 -7.24
N ALA A 44 11.47 3.91 -7.37
CA ALA A 44 11.40 4.83 -6.23
C ALA A 44 10.13 4.58 -5.40
N ILE A 45 8.96 4.49 -6.04
CA ILE A 45 7.68 4.25 -5.37
C ILE A 45 7.63 2.87 -4.71
N GLY A 46 8.28 1.85 -5.27
CA GLY A 46 8.40 0.55 -4.63
C GLY A 46 9.01 0.61 -3.22
N ARG A 47 9.94 1.54 -2.97
CA ARG A 47 10.54 1.77 -1.64
C ARG A 47 9.59 2.42 -0.64
N VAL A 48 8.51 3.03 -1.12
CA VAL A 48 7.44 3.62 -0.30
C VAL A 48 6.31 2.62 -0.08
N ILE A 49 5.94 1.87 -1.12
CA ILE A 49 4.90 0.84 -1.04
C ILE A 49 5.31 -0.31 -0.11
N TYR A 50 6.58 -0.72 -0.16
CA TYR A 50 7.08 -1.83 0.64
C TYR A 50 6.79 -1.67 2.15
N PRO A 51 7.23 -0.59 2.83
CA PRO A 51 6.96 -0.42 4.26
C PRO A 51 5.47 -0.27 4.58
N ILE A 52 4.65 0.29 3.68
CA ILE A 52 3.19 0.34 3.88
C ILE A 52 2.61 -1.09 3.99
N ILE A 53 3.03 -1.99 3.11
CA ILE A 53 2.52 -3.36 3.10
C ILE A 53 3.13 -4.15 4.26
N PHE A 54 4.45 -4.24 4.33
CA PHE A 54 5.15 -5.19 5.21
C PHE A 54 5.31 -4.68 6.64
N ASP A 55 5.49 -3.38 6.85
CA ASP A 55 5.75 -2.85 8.19
C ASP A 55 4.47 -2.35 8.88
N VAL A 56 3.44 -2.02 8.10
CA VAL A 56 2.15 -1.52 8.62
C VAL A 56 1.02 -2.52 8.42
N LEU A 57 0.63 -2.81 7.17
CA LEU A 57 -0.59 -3.57 6.89
C LEU A 57 -0.49 -5.04 7.31
N GLU A 58 0.62 -5.73 7.01
CA GLU A 58 0.81 -7.13 7.37
C GLU A 58 0.71 -7.36 8.89
N PRO A 59 1.52 -6.72 9.74
CA PRO A 59 1.41 -6.94 11.17
C PRO A 59 0.06 -6.44 11.72
N LEU A 60 -0.60 -5.47 11.08
CA LEU A 60 -1.95 -5.01 11.46
C LEU A 60 -3.00 -6.10 11.18
N TYR A 61 -2.87 -6.83 10.07
CA TYR A 61 -3.70 -7.97 9.75
C TYR A 61 -3.38 -9.21 10.59
N VAL A 62 -2.15 -9.39 11.04
CA VAL A 62 -1.83 -10.41 12.05
C VAL A 62 -2.58 -10.13 13.36
N GLU A 63 -2.64 -8.85 13.78
CA GLU A 63 -3.38 -8.44 14.98
C GLU A 63 -4.90 -8.46 14.78
N HIS A 64 -5.38 -8.09 13.58
CA HIS A 64 -6.80 -8.04 13.23
C HIS A 64 -7.09 -8.79 11.92
N PRO A 65 -7.14 -10.13 11.95
CA PRO A 65 -7.30 -10.95 10.74
C PRO A 65 -8.54 -10.61 9.90
N ALA A 66 -9.62 -10.15 10.56
CA ALA A 66 -10.86 -9.76 9.90
C ALA A 66 -10.73 -8.51 9.01
N LEU A 67 -9.64 -7.74 9.11
CA LEU A 67 -9.38 -6.57 8.26
C LEU A 67 -8.66 -6.94 6.96
N LYS A 68 -8.08 -8.15 6.84
CA LYS A 68 -7.28 -8.54 5.68
C LYS A 68 -8.17 -8.61 4.42
N PRO A 69 -7.85 -7.88 3.34
CA PRO A 69 -8.62 -7.93 2.11
C PRO A 69 -8.62 -9.34 1.49
N PRO A 70 -9.76 -9.85 0.96
CA PRO A 70 -9.83 -11.19 0.35
C PRO A 70 -8.80 -11.42 -0.75
N LYS A 71 -8.54 -10.39 -1.57
CA LYS A 71 -7.56 -10.42 -2.67
C LYS A 71 -6.10 -10.57 -2.23
N TRP A 72 -5.81 -10.45 -0.93
CA TRP A 72 -4.45 -10.55 -0.36
C TRP A 72 -4.27 -11.81 0.50
N GLN A 73 -5.22 -12.76 0.44
CA GLN A 73 -5.06 -14.08 1.05
C GLN A 73 -4.21 -14.95 0.12
N SER A 74 -2.89 -14.87 0.28
CA SER A 74 -1.95 -15.88 -0.20
C SER A 74 -1.97 -17.11 0.70
#